data_AF-A0A2T5L7W5-F1
#
_entry.id   AF-A0A2T5L7W5-F1
#
_cell.length_a   1.000
_cell.length_b   1.000
_cell.length_c   1.000
_cell.angle_alpha   90.00
_cell.angle_beta   90.00
_cell.angle_gamma   90.00
#
_symmetry.space_group_name_H-M   'P 1'
#
loop_
_entity.id
_entity.type
_entity.pdbx_description
1 polymer ?
#
loop_
_entity_poly.entity_id
_entity_poly.type
_entity_poly.pdbx_seq_one_letter_code
_entity_poly.pdbx_strand_id
1 'polypeptide(L)'
;MTPTRPPVTFLDRYTGSDFAPLYTATVCVSGGEAAHGRASGVARSRDGTLDLKLRMPRQLGGPGGGTNPEELFAAGFAACFHGALCLLAARAGVPIPNVQVTASVSFGRDPMDGLFTLVASVRIAMPGVDRAVAEELVRDTERICPYAKMARQGIECIISLEL
;
A
#
# COMPACT_ATOMS: atom_id res chain seq x y z
N MET A 1 -17.39 15.71 18.81
CA MET A 1 -17.59 16.41 17.52
C MET A 1 -17.04 15.52 16.44
N THR A 2 -17.87 15.11 15.47
CA THR A 2 -17.45 14.21 14.40
C THR A 2 -16.76 15.04 13.30
N PRO A 3 -15.47 14.83 13.00
CA PRO A 3 -14.78 15.61 11.98
C PRO A 3 -15.28 15.22 10.58
N THR A 4 -15.53 16.22 9.71
CA THR A 4 -16.04 16.04 8.34
C THR A 4 -15.02 16.40 7.28
N ARG A 5 -15.07 15.70 6.14
CA ARG A 5 -14.09 15.74 5.04
C ARG A 5 -14.34 16.85 3.99
N PRO A 6 -13.31 17.39 3.31
CA PRO A 6 -13.48 18.38 2.22
C PRO A 6 -13.95 17.76 0.89
N PRO A 7 -14.53 18.57 -0.04
CA PRO A 7 -15.28 18.06 -1.19
C PRO A 7 -14.42 17.55 -2.36
N VAL A 8 -14.96 16.57 -3.09
CA VAL A 8 -14.29 15.76 -4.14
C VAL A 8 -14.98 15.91 -5.50
N THR A 9 -14.90 17.07 -6.15
CA THR A 9 -15.63 17.37 -7.40
C THR A 9 -15.04 16.73 -8.68
N PHE A 10 -14.52 15.50 -8.68
CA PHE A 10 -13.96 14.91 -9.91
C PHE A 10 -14.13 13.39 -10.13
N LEU A 11 -15.05 12.70 -9.45
CA LEU A 11 -15.23 11.24 -9.62
C LEU A 11 -16.71 10.82 -9.79
N ASP A 12 -17.27 11.04 -10.98
CA ASP A 12 -18.69 10.87 -11.35
C ASP A 12 -19.18 9.41 -11.52
N ARG A 13 -18.74 8.43 -10.71
CA ARG A 13 -19.33 7.07 -10.76
C ARG A 13 -19.74 6.48 -9.41
N TYR A 14 -19.63 7.25 -8.33
CA TYR A 14 -20.22 6.89 -7.04
C TYR A 14 -20.99 8.10 -6.48
N THR A 15 -22.32 7.99 -6.45
CA THR A 15 -23.19 8.94 -5.74
C THR A 15 -23.53 8.36 -4.37
N GLY A 16 -22.74 8.73 -3.37
CA GLY A 16 -22.99 8.43 -1.95
C GLY A 16 -22.26 9.46 -1.08
N SER A 17 -22.90 9.93 -0.01
CA SER A 17 -22.35 10.92 0.92
C SER A 17 -21.24 10.36 1.82
N ASP A 18 -21.19 9.04 1.98
CA ASP A 18 -20.43 8.37 3.03
C ASP A 18 -19.56 7.22 2.51
N PHE A 19 -18.53 6.86 3.27
CA PHE A 19 -17.70 5.68 2.99
C PHE A 19 -18.50 4.39 3.22
N ALA A 20 -18.67 3.58 2.17
CA ALA A 20 -19.30 2.27 2.24
C ALA A 20 -18.23 1.16 2.09
N PRO A 21 -17.82 0.48 3.17
CA PRO A 21 -16.80 -0.56 3.10
C PRO A 21 -17.35 -1.78 2.33
N LEU A 22 -16.62 -2.23 1.30
CA LEU A 22 -16.89 -3.50 0.63
C LEU A 22 -16.25 -4.69 1.35
N TYR A 23 -15.13 -4.44 2.02
CA TYR A 23 -14.36 -5.42 2.76
C TYR A 23 -13.47 -4.69 3.77
N THR A 24 -13.25 -5.32 4.94
CA THR A 24 -12.35 -4.82 5.98
C THR A 24 -11.38 -5.94 6.38
N ALA A 25 -10.09 -5.72 6.15
CA ALA A 25 -9.04 -6.56 6.72
C ALA A 25 -8.75 -6.13 8.17
N THR A 26 -8.56 -7.09 9.06
CA THR A 26 -8.16 -6.83 10.45
C THR A 26 -6.91 -7.65 10.78
N VAL A 27 -5.86 -6.97 11.20
CA VAL A 27 -4.59 -7.57 11.63
C VAL A 27 -4.28 -7.05 13.03
N CYS A 28 -3.96 -7.95 13.95
CA CYS A 28 -3.45 -7.63 15.28
C CYS A 28 -1.95 -7.87 15.32
N VAL A 29 -1.19 -6.93 15.88
CA VAL A 29 0.24 -7.08 16.15
C VAL A 29 0.43 -7.13 17.66
N SER A 30 1.07 -8.20 18.16
CA SER A 30 1.32 -8.36 19.59
C SER A 30 2.71 -8.93 19.88
N GLY A 31 3.15 -8.77 21.13
CA GLY A 31 4.50 -9.09 21.58
C GLY A 31 5.56 -8.16 20.97
N GLY A 32 6.83 -8.55 21.11
CA GLY A 32 7.97 -7.79 20.62
C GLY A 32 8.73 -7.04 21.72
N GLU A 33 9.94 -6.58 21.37
CA GLU A 33 10.83 -5.85 22.26
C GLU A 33 11.00 -4.43 21.72
N ALA A 34 10.52 -3.44 22.48
CA ALA A 34 10.51 -2.04 22.09
C ALA A 34 11.81 -1.33 22.51
N ALA A 35 12.95 -1.72 21.94
CA ALA A 35 14.18 -0.94 22.08
C ALA A 35 14.34 0.11 20.97
N HIS A 36 13.80 -0.17 19.76
CA HIS A 36 13.98 0.67 18.56
C HIS A 36 12.65 0.93 17.82
N GLY A 37 11.51 0.51 18.38
CA GLY A 37 10.15 0.96 18.04
C GLY A 37 9.61 0.67 16.63
N ARG A 38 10.30 -0.14 15.81
CA ARG A 38 10.10 -0.08 14.36
C ARG A 38 9.65 -1.39 13.69
N ALA A 39 10.08 -2.55 14.20
CA ALA A 39 9.62 -3.85 13.71
C ALA A 39 9.87 -4.93 14.79
N SER A 40 8.86 -5.20 15.60
CA SER A 40 8.88 -6.24 16.63
C SER A 40 7.49 -6.85 16.81
N GLY A 41 7.45 -8.10 17.28
CA GLY A 41 6.20 -8.83 17.54
C GLY A 41 5.81 -9.76 16.39
N VAL A 42 4.54 -10.13 16.37
CA VAL A 42 3.92 -11.01 15.38
C VAL A 42 2.64 -10.36 14.88
N ALA A 43 2.54 -10.16 13.57
CA ALA A 43 1.34 -9.69 12.90
C ALA A 43 0.47 -10.88 12.50
N ARG A 44 -0.79 -10.92 12.95
CA ARG A 44 -1.74 -11.98 12.61
C ARG A 44 -3.06 -11.42 12.10
N SER A 45 -3.52 -11.85 10.92
CA SER A 45 -4.86 -11.52 10.44
C SER A 45 -5.93 -12.24 11.24
N ARG A 46 -7.13 -11.65 11.34
CA ARG A 46 -8.27 -12.23 12.07
C ARG A 46 -8.65 -13.63 11.55
N ASP A 47 -8.48 -13.87 10.26
CA ASP A 47 -8.72 -15.16 9.61
C ASP A 47 -7.52 -16.13 9.65
N GLY A 48 -6.38 -15.68 10.18
CA GLY A 48 -5.16 -16.47 10.32
C GLY A 48 -4.33 -16.67 9.04
N THR A 49 -4.78 -16.15 7.90
CA THR A 49 -4.06 -16.30 6.61
C THR A 49 -2.69 -15.60 6.62
N LEU A 50 -2.60 -14.46 7.31
CA LEU A 50 -1.36 -13.73 7.54
C LEU A 50 -0.88 -14.03 8.96
N ASP A 51 0.29 -14.63 9.10
CA ASP A 51 1.00 -14.81 10.38
C ASP A 51 2.50 -14.57 10.15
N LEU A 52 2.96 -13.37 10.50
CA LEU A 52 4.28 -12.86 10.12
C LEU A 52 5.06 -12.38 11.34
N LYS A 53 6.29 -12.87 11.49
CA LYS A 53 7.24 -12.33 12.48
C LYS A 53 7.78 -11.00 11.98
N LEU A 54 7.59 -9.95 12.77
CA LEU A 54 8.16 -8.63 12.50
C LEU A 54 9.55 -8.52 13.12
N ARG A 55 10.54 -8.12 12.32
CA ARG A 55 11.94 -8.00 12.74
C ARG A 55 12.57 -6.77 12.13
N MET A 56 13.38 -6.07 12.93
CA MET A 56 14.18 -4.97 12.44
C MET A 56 15.19 -5.48 11.40
N PRO A 57 15.29 -4.85 10.22
CA PRO A 57 16.21 -5.27 9.17
C PRO A 57 17.67 -5.05 9.61
N ARG A 58 18.59 -5.84 9.04
CA ARG A 58 20.02 -5.79 9.38
C ARG A 58 20.64 -4.42 9.11
N GLN A 59 20.16 -3.74 8.08
CA GLN A 59 20.58 -2.39 7.68
C GLN A 59 20.28 -1.34 8.76
N LEU A 60 19.33 -1.62 9.66
CA LEU A 60 19.00 -0.77 10.80
C LEU A 60 19.56 -1.34 12.13
N GLY A 61 20.57 -2.23 12.05
CA GLY A 61 21.18 -2.86 13.22
C GLY A 61 20.34 -3.99 13.84
N GLY A 62 19.29 -4.44 13.16
CA GLY A 62 18.39 -5.48 13.66
C GLY A 62 18.87 -6.90 13.36
N PRO A 63 18.25 -7.91 13.99
CA PRO A 63 18.62 -9.32 13.77
C PRO A 63 18.22 -9.83 12.37
N GLY A 64 17.28 -9.15 11.68
CA GLY A 64 16.64 -9.67 10.47
C GLY A 64 15.84 -10.96 10.75
N GLY A 65 15.64 -11.80 9.71
CA GLY A 65 14.96 -13.10 9.86
C GLY A 65 13.44 -13.01 10.05
N GLY A 66 12.86 -11.88 9.67
CA GLY A 66 11.42 -11.63 9.61
C GLY A 66 11.17 -10.43 8.69
N THR A 67 9.90 -10.09 8.47
CA THR A 67 9.53 -8.94 7.64
C THR A 67 9.42 -7.67 8.47
N ASN A 68 9.09 -6.55 7.84
CA ASN A 68 8.99 -5.23 8.46
C ASN A 68 7.85 -4.40 7.80
N PRO A 69 7.43 -3.28 8.41
CA PRO A 69 6.37 -2.45 7.85
C PRO A 69 6.57 -2.00 6.40
N GLU A 70 7.81 -1.73 5.95
CA GLU A 70 8.09 -1.29 4.58
C GLU A 70 7.87 -2.39 3.57
N GLU A 71 8.33 -3.60 3.87
CA GLU A 71 8.10 -4.77 3.03
C GLU A 71 6.62 -5.08 2.94
N LEU A 72 5.88 -4.98 4.05
CA LEU A 72 4.42 -5.17 4.06
C LEU A 72 3.72 -4.10 3.20
N PHE A 73 4.14 -2.85 3.33
CA PHE A 73 3.59 -1.75 2.53
C PHE A 73 3.94 -1.90 1.04
N ALA A 74 5.18 -2.28 0.72
CA ALA A 74 5.61 -2.56 -0.65
C ALA A 74 4.83 -3.72 -1.27
N ALA A 75 4.64 -4.81 -0.52
CA ALA A 75 3.85 -5.96 -0.97
C ALA A 75 2.40 -5.56 -1.27
N GLY A 76 1.75 -4.84 -0.35
CA GLY A 76 0.39 -4.34 -0.54
C GLY A 76 0.26 -3.42 -1.76
N PHE A 77 1.20 -2.48 -1.92
CA PHE A 77 1.20 -1.56 -3.07
C PHE A 77 1.38 -2.32 -4.38
N ALA A 78 2.43 -3.14 -4.50
CA ALA A 78 2.73 -3.89 -5.71
C ALA A 78 1.57 -4.81 -6.12
N ALA A 79 1.00 -5.55 -5.15
CA ALA A 79 -0.13 -6.44 -5.40
C ALA A 79 -1.38 -5.68 -5.86
N CYS A 80 -1.70 -4.56 -5.22
CA CYS A 80 -2.86 -3.74 -5.58
C CYS A 80 -2.72 -3.14 -6.98
N PHE A 81 -1.56 -2.57 -7.30
CA PHE A 81 -1.30 -1.97 -8.62
C PHE A 81 -1.27 -3.05 -9.71
N HIS A 82 -0.64 -4.20 -9.45
CA HIS A 82 -0.65 -5.35 -10.37
C HIS A 82 -2.08 -5.82 -10.67
N GLY A 83 -2.91 -6.02 -9.64
CA GLY A 83 -4.31 -6.43 -9.82
C GLY A 83 -5.13 -5.44 -10.64
N ALA A 84 -4.97 -4.14 -10.36
CA ALA A 84 -5.65 -3.08 -11.12
C ALA A 84 -5.17 -3.02 -12.59
N LEU A 85 -3.88 -3.19 -12.83
CA LEU A 85 -3.30 -3.23 -14.18
C LEU A 85 -3.83 -4.42 -14.99
N CYS A 86 -3.86 -5.62 -14.39
CA CYS A 86 -4.44 -6.81 -15.02
C CYS A 86 -5.92 -6.62 -15.36
N LEU A 87 -6.70 -6.00 -14.47
CA LEU A 87 -8.11 -5.70 -14.72
C LEU A 87 -8.29 -4.76 -15.92
N LEU A 88 -7.51 -3.69 -16.01
CA LEU A 88 -7.61 -2.74 -17.12
C LEU A 88 -7.14 -3.35 -18.44
N ALA A 89 -6.03 -4.08 -18.44
CA ALA A 89 -5.53 -4.76 -19.63
C ALA A 89 -6.55 -5.77 -20.17
N ALA A 90 -7.18 -6.55 -19.30
CA ALA A 90 -8.24 -7.48 -19.68
C ALA A 90 -9.45 -6.76 -20.31
N ARG A 91 -9.87 -5.62 -19.75
CA ARG A 91 -10.96 -4.80 -20.31
C ARG A 91 -10.63 -4.19 -21.66
N ALA A 92 -9.35 -3.85 -21.88
CA ALA A 92 -8.84 -3.32 -23.13
C ALA A 92 -8.53 -4.40 -24.18
N GLY A 93 -8.64 -5.69 -23.83
CA GLY A 93 -8.24 -6.79 -24.71
C GLY A 93 -6.73 -6.86 -24.97
N VAL A 94 -5.91 -6.27 -24.09
CA VAL A 94 -4.45 -6.24 -24.23
C VAL A 94 -3.83 -7.37 -23.41
N PRO A 95 -3.16 -8.35 -24.04
CA PRO A 95 -2.50 -9.43 -23.31
C PRO A 95 -1.22 -8.93 -22.62
N ILE A 96 -1.06 -9.26 -21.33
CA ILE A 96 0.09 -8.85 -20.51
C ILE A 96 0.74 -10.03 -19.75
N PRO A 97 1.14 -11.11 -20.44
CA PRO A 97 1.42 -12.42 -19.83
C PRO A 97 2.56 -12.44 -18.80
N ASN A 98 3.48 -11.49 -18.88
CA ASN A 98 4.68 -11.43 -18.03
C ASN A 98 4.78 -10.08 -17.30
N VAL A 99 3.65 -9.46 -17.01
CA VAL A 99 3.63 -8.19 -16.27
C VAL A 99 4.25 -8.37 -14.88
N GLN A 100 5.07 -7.41 -14.48
CA GLN A 100 5.68 -7.38 -13.15
C GLN A 100 5.53 -5.98 -12.58
N VAL A 101 5.16 -5.92 -11.30
CA VAL A 101 5.12 -4.67 -10.53
C VAL A 101 6.05 -4.80 -9.34
N THR A 102 7.03 -3.92 -9.27
CA THR A 102 8.00 -3.86 -8.17
C THR A 102 7.79 -2.55 -7.43
N ALA A 103 7.30 -2.63 -6.19
CA ALA A 103 7.26 -1.50 -5.28
C ALA A 103 8.50 -1.52 -4.37
N SER A 104 9.11 -0.38 -4.15
CA SER A 104 10.21 -0.15 -3.22
C SER A 104 9.78 0.93 -2.25
N VAL A 105 9.82 0.66 -0.95
CA VAL A 105 9.45 1.61 0.10
C VAL A 105 10.70 1.94 0.91
N SER A 106 11.10 3.20 0.87
CA SER A 106 12.20 3.74 1.64
C SER A 106 11.67 4.38 2.91
N PHE A 107 12.30 4.06 4.04
CA PHE A 107 12.10 4.74 5.31
C PHE A 107 13.27 5.68 5.55
N GLY A 108 12.95 6.95 5.82
CA GLY A 108 13.95 8.00 5.97
C GLY A 108 13.52 9.09 6.93
N ARG A 109 14.35 10.12 7.05
CA ARG A 109 14.05 11.30 7.86
C ARG A 109 13.09 12.22 7.11
N ASP A 110 12.08 12.70 7.81
CA ASP A 110 11.21 13.73 7.26
C ASP A 110 11.92 15.08 7.33
N PRO A 111 12.09 15.82 6.22
CA PRO A 111 12.71 17.14 6.24
C PRO A 111 11.86 18.21 6.95
N MET A 112 10.57 17.96 7.18
CA MET A 112 9.65 18.92 7.79
C MET A 112 9.79 19.02 9.31
N ASP A 113 9.98 17.89 9.99
CA ASP A 113 10.03 17.82 11.46
C ASP A 113 11.23 17.00 12.00
N GLY A 114 12.04 16.39 11.14
CA GLY A 114 13.17 15.55 11.52
C GLY A 114 12.78 14.16 12.04
N LEU A 115 11.48 13.83 12.06
CA LEU A 115 10.98 12.50 12.41
C LEU A 115 11.16 11.56 11.22
N PHE A 116 10.16 10.74 10.91
CA PHE A 116 10.27 9.69 9.91
C PHE A 116 9.19 9.80 8.86
N THR A 117 9.58 9.50 7.62
CA THR A 117 8.67 9.49 6.48
C THR A 117 8.95 8.29 5.58
N LEU A 118 7.98 7.97 4.73
CA LEU A 118 8.08 6.90 3.74
C LEU A 118 8.07 7.49 2.33
N VAL A 119 8.93 6.95 1.46
CA VAL A 119 8.91 7.23 0.03
C VAL A 119 8.72 5.92 -0.73
N ALA A 120 7.69 5.86 -1.57
CA ALA A 120 7.42 4.71 -2.42
C ALA A 120 7.86 4.98 -3.86
N SER A 121 8.50 3.99 -4.49
CA SER A 121 8.80 3.94 -5.92
C SER A 121 8.19 2.67 -6.51
N VAL A 122 7.39 2.79 -7.56
CA VAL A 122 6.74 1.65 -8.21
C VAL A 122 7.23 1.57 -9.65
N ARG A 123 7.79 0.42 -10.03
CA ARG A 123 8.28 0.13 -11.38
C ARG A 123 7.47 -0.99 -11.99
N ILE A 124 7.11 -0.83 -13.27
CA ILE A 124 6.27 -1.75 -14.00
C ILE A 124 7.06 -2.25 -15.21
N ALA A 125 7.13 -3.57 -15.37
CA ALA A 125 7.69 -4.21 -16.56
C ALA A 125 6.58 -4.93 -17.31
N MET A 126 6.45 -4.64 -18.62
CA MET A 126 5.43 -5.22 -19.50
C MET A 126 6.10 -5.71 -20.80
N PRO A 127 6.95 -6.74 -20.73
CA PRO A 127 7.67 -7.22 -21.91
C PRO A 127 6.68 -7.74 -22.97
N GLY A 128 6.89 -7.34 -24.22
CA GLY A 128 6.05 -7.72 -25.36
C GLY A 128 4.81 -6.84 -25.57
N VAL A 129 4.61 -5.79 -24.77
CA VAL A 129 3.53 -4.81 -24.97
C VAL A 129 4.11 -3.57 -25.65
N ASP A 130 3.36 -3.01 -26.60
CA ASP A 130 3.73 -1.72 -27.21
C ASP A 130 3.89 -0.64 -26.14
N ARG A 131 4.90 0.21 -26.31
CA ARG A 131 5.25 1.22 -25.30
C ARG A 131 4.13 2.22 -25.06
N ALA A 132 3.46 2.70 -26.11
CA ALA A 132 2.40 3.69 -25.94
C ALA A 132 1.21 3.09 -25.20
N VAL A 133 0.84 1.86 -25.57
CA VAL A 133 -0.22 1.09 -24.88
C VAL A 133 0.13 0.83 -23.41
N ALA A 134 1.38 0.45 -23.12
CA ALA A 134 1.84 0.22 -21.76
C ALA A 134 1.81 1.50 -20.92
N GLU A 135 2.27 2.63 -21.48
CA GLU A 135 2.24 3.94 -20.80
C GLU A 135 0.81 4.38 -20.49
N GLU A 136 -0.14 4.19 -21.41
CA GLU A 136 -1.56 4.49 -21.19
C GLU A 136 -2.15 3.61 -20.07
N LEU A 137 -1.95 2.29 -20.15
CA LEU A 137 -2.42 1.35 -19.12
C LEU A 137 -1.88 1.69 -17.73
N VAL A 138 -0.59 2.04 -17.63
CA VAL A 138 0.02 2.43 -16.34
C VAL A 138 -0.60 3.71 -15.80
N ARG A 139 -0.79 4.75 -16.64
CA ARG A 139 -1.42 6.01 -16.22
C ARG A 139 -2.85 5.80 -15.73
N ASP A 140 -3.63 4.99 -16.43
CA ASP A 140 -5.00 4.69 -16.04
C ASP A 140 -5.07 3.83 -14.78
N THR A 141 -4.15 2.87 -14.64
CA THR A 141 -4.01 2.08 -13.41
C THR A 141 -3.70 2.97 -12.21
N GLU A 142 -2.77 3.91 -12.36
CA GLU A 142 -2.39 4.85 -11.31
C GLU A 142 -3.57 5.70 -10.82
N ARG A 143 -4.51 6.03 -11.71
CA ARG A 143 -5.72 6.80 -11.36
C ARG A 143 -6.69 6.00 -10.52
N ILE A 144 -6.82 4.69 -10.76
CA ILE A 144 -7.85 3.86 -10.10
C ILE A 144 -7.33 3.05 -8.91
N CYS A 145 -6.03 2.71 -8.89
CA CYS A 145 -5.43 1.87 -7.85
C CYS A 145 -5.59 2.53 -6.46
N PRO A 146 -6.28 1.89 -5.50
CA PRO A 146 -6.46 2.44 -4.16
C PRO A 146 -5.18 2.86 -3.46
N TYR A 147 -4.09 2.09 -3.56
CA TYR A 147 -2.81 2.43 -2.94
C TYR A 147 -2.16 3.65 -3.60
N ALA A 148 -2.24 3.79 -4.93
CA ALA A 148 -1.75 4.97 -5.62
C ALA A 148 -2.57 6.23 -5.28
N LYS A 149 -3.89 6.10 -5.15
CA LYS A 149 -4.76 7.18 -4.68
C LYS A 149 -4.40 7.62 -3.26
N MET A 150 -4.20 6.65 -2.35
CA MET A 150 -3.75 6.90 -0.98
C MET A 150 -2.40 7.62 -0.95
N ALA A 151 -1.43 7.23 -1.77
CA ALA A 151 -0.11 7.86 -1.77
C ALA A 151 -0.14 9.34 -2.18
N ARG A 152 -1.13 9.78 -2.96
CA ARG A 152 -1.27 11.18 -3.39
C ARG A 152 -1.99 12.08 -2.38
N GLN A 153 -2.96 11.53 -1.65
CA GLN A 153 -3.92 12.32 -0.86
C GLN A 153 -4.06 11.86 0.60
N GLY A 154 -3.39 10.77 0.99
CA GLY A 154 -3.65 10.05 2.22
C GLY A 154 -4.95 9.27 2.21
N ILE A 155 -5.32 8.74 3.38
CA ILE A 155 -6.62 8.14 3.68
C ILE A 155 -7.15 8.76 4.96
N GLU A 156 -8.46 8.62 5.19
CA GLU A 156 -9.02 8.90 6.51
C GLU A 156 -8.44 7.90 7.52
N CYS A 157 -7.96 8.44 8.64
CA CYS A 157 -7.32 7.66 9.70
C CYS A 157 -7.92 8.06 11.05
N ILE A 158 -8.46 7.07 11.76
CA ILE A 158 -9.00 7.22 13.11
C ILE A 158 -8.12 6.40 14.03
N ILE A 159 -7.55 7.06 15.05
CA ILE A 159 -6.73 6.43 16.09
C ILE A 159 -7.49 6.55 17.41
N SER A 160 -7.78 5.42 18.04
CA SER A 160 -8.50 5.35 19.32
C SER A 160 -7.76 4.48 20.33
N LEU A 161 -7.85 4.85 21.60
CA LEU A 161 -7.36 4.06 22.72
C LEU A 161 -8.48 3.16 23.25
N GLU A 162 -8.17 1.88 23.47
CA GLU A 162 -9.01 0.90 24.16
C GLU A 162 -8.25 0.46 25.43
N LEU A 163 -8.90 0.52 26.59
CA LEU A 163 -8.32 0.21 27.92
C LEU A 163 -8.95 -1.04 28.52
#